data_AF-A0A2V6UAR7-F1
#
_entry.id   AF-A0A2V6UAR7-F1
#
_cell.length_a   1.000
_cell.length_b   1.000
_cell.length_c   1.000
_cell.angle_alpha   90.00
_cell.angle_beta   90.00
_cell.angle_gamma   90.00
#
_symmetry.space_group_name_H-M   'P 1'
#
loop_
_entity.id
_entity.type
_entity.pdbx_description
1 polymer ?
#
loop_
_entity_poly.entity_id
_entity_poly.type
_entity_poly.pdbx_seq_one_letter_code
_entity_poly.pdbx_strand_id
1 'polypeptide(L)'
;MSQLIAKGSDLFFNETFGGNGRTCGTCHPAENNFTIDPAFIATLPKDNPLFVAEFNPALKENFENPALMREFGLILENLDGFADLKNTFVMRGVPHVLGLRNSVNSPGGPRTGWSGDGAPGDGSLRSFATGAVIQHFTKTLNRIPGVDFRLPTDEELDALEAFQLSLGRQEDLVLPLRLKGTVPKRGQAIFLDKKLGKCNLCHVNAGATSNLGQGSLGNANFNTGVEDLPDQPARLTTQKVPRDDGFRTPGDGTFNVPPLVEAADTGPFFHNNAIETIEGAVGFYDGEAFNKSPAGRTLAKLDPEGKGIELDGTQIVAIAAFLRVINVLENIRQSIMLLEASLAVSSSAERARLLTRAVHETNDSTRVLRGGGLHAEAVAHLQEARRLADKAVRSHFFGRKYTEEAIREQKKARAFLVE
;
A
#
# COMPACT_ATOMS: atom_id res chain seq x y z
N MET A 1 -10.64 21.14 0.10
CA MET A 1 -10.25 20.21 -0.99
C MET A 1 -10.40 20.96 -2.30
N SER A 2 -9.41 20.94 -3.20
CA SER A 2 -9.54 21.62 -4.49
C SER A 2 -10.61 20.91 -5.36
N GLN A 3 -11.24 21.65 -6.28
CA GLN A 3 -12.21 21.08 -7.22
C GLN A 3 -11.60 19.94 -8.06
N LEU A 4 -10.31 20.03 -8.37
CA LEU A 4 -9.58 19.02 -9.14
C LEU A 4 -9.43 17.70 -8.36
N ILE A 5 -9.07 17.75 -7.08
CA ILE A 5 -8.98 16.56 -6.21
C ILE A 5 -10.36 15.90 -6.06
N ALA A 6 -11.42 16.70 -5.93
CA ALA A 6 -12.78 16.17 -5.85
C ALA A 6 -13.21 15.46 -7.14
N LYS A 7 -12.91 16.03 -8.31
CA LYS A 7 -13.12 15.39 -9.62
C LYS A 7 -12.32 14.09 -9.73
N GLY A 8 -11.05 14.10 -9.29
CA GLY A 8 -10.20 12.91 -9.30
C GLY A 8 -10.72 11.78 -8.43
N SER A 9 -11.20 12.10 -7.22
CA SER A 9 -11.85 11.14 -6.32
C SER A 9 -13.09 10.52 -6.97
N ASP A 10 -13.94 11.34 -7.59
CA ASP A 10 -15.14 10.85 -8.28
C ASP A 10 -14.79 9.90 -9.42
N LEU A 11 -13.81 10.27 -10.27
CA LEU A 11 -13.30 9.39 -11.33
C LEU A 11 -12.74 8.08 -10.76
N PHE A 12 -11.92 8.16 -9.72
CA PHE A 12 -11.25 7.00 -9.13
C PHE A 12 -12.24 5.95 -8.62
N PHE A 13 -13.33 6.37 -7.99
CA PHE A 13 -14.30 5.46 -7.38
C PHE A 13 -15.49 5.12 -8.27
N ASN A 14 -15.89 6.01 -9.18
CA ASN A 14 -17.16 5.87 -9.93
C ASN A 14 -16.99 5.73 -11.46
N GLU A 15 -15.85 6.13 -12.04
CA GLU A 15 -15.67 6.04 -13.49
C GLU A 15 -15.21 4.64 -13.92
N THR A 16 -15.95 4.07 -14.86
CA THR A 16 -15.71 2.72 -15.41
C THR A 16 -15.01 2.78 -16.76
N PHE A 17 -14.75 3.97 -17.28
CA PHE A 17 -14.19 4.23 -18.59
C PHE A 17 -14.86 3.41 -19.69
N GLY A 18 -16.19 3.23 -19.60
CA GLY A 18 -16.97 2.43 -20.55
C GLY A 18 -16.51 0.97 -20.65
N GLY A 19 -15.85 0.45 -19.62
CA GLY A 19 -15.24 -0.87 -19.57
C GLY A 19 -16.14 -1.97 -19.01
N ASN A 20 -15.51 -2.94 -18.33
CA ASN A 20 -16.13 -4.14 -17.78
C ASN A 20 -16.83 -3.95 -16.40
N GLY A 21 -16.96 -2.69 -15.96
CA GLY A 21 -17.59 -2.33 -14.69
C GLY A 21 -16.63 -2.11 -13.53
N ARG A 22 -15.33 -2.47 -13.66
CA ARG A 22 -14.31 -2.09 -12.68
C ARG A 22 -14.11 -0.57 -12.65
N THR A 23 -13.73 -0.07 -11.48
CA THR A 23 -13.20 1.29 -11.25
C THR A 23 -11.83 1.16 -10.56
N CYS A 24 -11.06 2.24 -10.43
CA CYS A 24 -9.78 2.16 -9.69
C CYS A 24 -10.03 1.71 -8.24
N GLY A 25 -11.12 2.18 -7.64
CA GLY A 25 -11.58 1.77 -6.31
C GLY A 25 -11.95 0.29 -6.15
N THR A 26 -12.08 -0.47 -7.24
CA THR A 26 -12.31 -1.93 -7.16
C THR A 26 -11.11 -2.68 -6.58
N CYS A 27 -9.89 -2.26 -6.92
CA CYS A 27 -8.63 -2.81 -6.40
C CYS A 27 -7.99 -1.89 -5.35
N HIS A 28 -8.37 -0.62 -5.32
CA HIS A 28 -7.88 0.38 -4.36
C HIS A 28 -9.02 0.98 -3.50
N PRO A 29 -9.78 0.16 -2.75
CA PRO A 29 -10.89 0.62 -1.93
C PRO A 29 -10.40 1.54 -0.80
N ALA A 30 -11.10 2.66 -0.58
CA ALA A 30 -10.73 3.63 0.46
C ALA A 30 -10.88 3.06 1.89
N GLU A 31 -11.80 2.11 2.07
CA GLU A 31 -12.12 1.44 3.33
C GLU A 31 -11.12 0.35 3.73
N ASN A 32 -10.18 -0.01 2.83
CA ASN A 32 -9.12 -0.99 3.06
C ASN A 32 -7.75 -0.43 2.64
N ASN A 33 -7.45 0.81 3.06
CA ASN A 33 -6.15 1.48 2.85
C ASN A 33 -5.68 1.50 1.39
N PHE A 34 -6.61 1.57 0.45
CA PHE A 34 -6.34 1.60 -0.98
C PHE A 34 -5.59 0.38 -1.50
N THR A 35 -5.80 -0.78 -0.88
CA THR A 35 -5.31 -2.09 -1.32
C THR A 35 -6.38 -3.16 -1.06
N ILE A 36 -6.13 -4.39 -1.51
CA ILE A 36 -6.97 -5.55 -1.28
C ILE A 36 -6.16 -6.68 -0.66
N ASP A 37 -6.81 -7.40 0.23
CA ASP A 37 -6.30 -8.61 0.87
C ASP A 37 -7.40 -9.68 0.87
N PRO A 38 -7.08 -10.97 1.14
CA PRO A 38 -8.07 -12.03 1.15
C PRO A 38 -9.26 -11.78 2.09
N ALA A 39 -9.04 -11.13 3.24
CA ALA A 39 -10.09 -10.86 4.20
C ALA A 39 -11.07 -9.81 3.66
N PHE A 40 -10.59 -8.74 3.02
CA PHE A 40 -11.42 -7.75 2.35
C PHE A 40 -12.19 -8.38 1.18
N ILE A 41 -11.50 -9.13 0.31
CA ILE A 41 -12.09 -9.78 -0.86
C ILE A 41 -13.23 -10.72 -0.46
N ALA A 42 -13.11 -11.43 0.67
CA ALA A 42 -14.16 -12.31 1.19
C ALA A 42 -15.44 -11.57 1.61
N THR A 43 -15.38 -10.25 1.84
CA THR A 43 -16.57 -9.44 2.19
C THR A 43 -17.36 -8.96 0.98
N LEU A 44 -16.77 -9.03 -0.22
CA LEU A 44 -17.37 -8.48 -1.43
C LEU A 44 -18.50 -9.37 -1.97
N PRO A 45 -19.57 -8.78 -2.54
CA PRO A 45 -20.65 -9.55 -3.14
C PRO A 45 -20.16 -10.28 -4.39
N LYS A 46 -20.80 -11.40 -4.73
CA LYS A 46 -20.35 -12.30 -5.83
C LYS A 46 -20.38 -11.65 -7.21
N ASP A 47 -21.21 -10.62 -7.39
CA ASP A 47 -21.34 -9.83 -8.61
C ASP A 47 -20.45 -8.57 -8.61
N ASN A 48 -19.59 -8.40 -7.60
CA ASN A 48 -18.64 -7.30 -7.57
C ASN A 48 -17.73 -7.32 -8.82
N PRO A 49 -17.46 -6.16 -9.47
CA PRO A 49 -16.60 -6.09 -10.65
C PRO A 49 -15.17 -6.63 -10.46
N LEU A 50 -14.67 -6.76 -9.23
CA LEU A 50 -13.43 -7.47 -8.97
C LEU A 50 -13.49 -8.92 -9.52
N PHE A 51 -14.66 -9.56 -9.43
CA PHE A 51 -14.91 -10.93 -9.86
C PHE A 51 -15.38 -11.06 -11.32
N VAL A 52 -15.21 -10.03 -12.15
CA VAL A 52 -15.75 -10.02 -13.53
C VAL A 52 -15.32 -11.23 -14.37
N ALA A 53 -14.14 -11.78 -14.14
CA ALA A 53 -13.67 -13.01 -14.79
C ALA A 53 -14.52 -14.26 -14.47
N GLU A 54 -15.21 -14.28 -13.34
CA GLU A 54 -16.05 -15.40 -12.91
C GLU A 54 -17.39 -15.46 -13.65
N PHE A 55 -17.87 -14.32 -14.16
CA PHE A 55 -19.21 -14.21 -14.74
C PHE A 55 -19.26 -13.57 -16.14
N ASN A 56 -18.19 -12.96 -16.64
CA ASN A 56 -18.09 -12.50 -18.03
C ASN A 56 -17.37 -13.55 -18.90
N PRO A 57 -18.08 -14.22 -19.85
CA PRO A 57 -17.46 -15.25 -20.70
C PRO A 57 -16.27 -14.76 -21.53
N ALA A 58 -16.24 -13.48 -21.92
CA ALA A 58 -15.16 -12.91 -22.72
C ALA A 58 -13.86 -12.67 -21.93
N LEU A 59 -13.93 -12.75 -20.59
CA LEU A 59 -12.82 -12.52 -19.66
C LEU A 59 -12.51 -13.75 -18.80
N LYS A 60 -13.11 -14.90 -19.11
CA LYS A 60 -13.01 -16.10 -18.27
C LYS A 60 -11.60 -16.71 -18.23
N GLU A 61 -10.83 -16.54 -19.29
CA GLU A 61 -9.48 -17.11 -19.42
C GLU A 61 -8.46 -15.99 -19.67
N ASN A 62 -7.29 -16.06 -19.04
CA ASN A 62 -6.14 -15.16 -19.25
C ASN A 62 -6.40 -13.65 -18.98
N PHE A 63 -7.49 -13.29 -18.31
CA PHE A 63 -7.72 -11.94 -17.78
C PHE A 63 -7.34 -11.84 -16.31
N GLU A 64 -7.75 -12.83 -15.51
CA GLU A 64 -7.50 -12.91 -14.07
C GLU A 64 -7.37 -14.39 -13.67
N ASN A 65 -6.77 -14.67 -12.51
CA ASN A 65 -6.90 -15.97 -11.85
C ASN A 65 -7.78 -15.85 -10.59
N PRO A 66 -9.09 -16.16 -10.66
CA PRO A 66 -9.99 -16.01 -9.51
C PRO A 66 -9.58 -16.79 -8.26
N ALA A 67 -8.93 -17.95 -8.41
CA ALA A 67 -8.47 -18.73 -7.26
C ALA A 67 -7.36 -17.97 -6.51
N LEU A 68 -6.35 -17.49 -7.23
CA LEU A 68 -5.23 -16.75 -6.64
C LEU A 68 -5.66 -15.37 -6.11
N MET A 69 -6.58 -14.70 -6.81
CA MET A 69 -7.15 -13.44 -6.36
C MET A 69 -7.92 -13.61 -5.05
N ARG A 70 -8.77 -14.64 -4.92
CA ARG A 70 -9.56 -14.87 -3.71
C ARG A 70 -8.71 -15.33 -2.52
N GLU A 71 -7.76 -16.22 -2.76
CA GLU A 71 -6.99 -16.87 -1.68
C GLU A 71 -5.81 -15.99 -1.21
N PHE A 72 -5.16 -15.25 -2.11
CA PHE A 72 -3.94 -14.52 -1.82
C PHE A 72 -4.01 -13.02 -2.12
N GLY A 73 -5.10 -12.50 -2.68
CA GLY A 73 -5.20 -11.09 -3.08
C GLY A 73 -4.27 -10.75 -4.25
N LEU A 74 -3.97 -11.72 -5.12
CA LEU A 74 -3.10 -11.54 -6.28
C LEU A 74 -3.89 -11.23 -7.55
N ILE A 75 -3.44 -10.21 -8.28
CA ILE A 75 -3.98 -9.78 -9.56
C ILE A 75 -3.01 -10.17 -10.68
N LEU A 76 -3.57 -10.62 -11.80
CA LEU A 76 -2.81 -10.94 -13.01
C LEU A 76 -2.35 -9.66 -13.73
N GLU A 77 -1.04 -9.55 -13.94
CA GLU A 77 -0.41 -8.40 -14.62
C GLU A 77 0.30 -8.84 -15.91
N ASN A 78 0.04 -8.12 -17.01
CA ASN A 78 0.72 -8.30 -18.31
C ASN A 78 1.73 -7.16 -18.55
N LEU A 79 2.74 -7.09 -17.69
CA LEU A 79 3.71 -5.99 -17.63
C LEU A 79 4.43 -5.73 -18.97
N ASP A 80 4.72 -6.80 -19.69
CA ASP A 80 5.48 -6.78 -20.96
C ASP A 80 4.58 -6.76 -22.21
N GLY A 81 3.28 -6.50 -22.02
CA GLY A 81 2.30 -6.40 -23.09
C GLY A 81 1.48 -7.66 -23.32
N PHE A 82 0.65 -7.62 -24.36
CA PHE A 82 -0.53 -8.49 -24.50
C PHE A 82 -0.41 -9.59 -25.57
N ALA A 83 0.79 -9.80 -26.14
CA ALA A 83 0.98 -10.69 -27.29
C ALA A 83 0.76 -12.18 -26.96
N ASP A 84 1.11 -12.62 -25.75
CA ASP A 84 0.92 -13.99 -25.27
C ASP A 84 0.36 -14.00 -23.83
N LEU A 85 -0.94 -13.77 -23.71
CA LEU A 85 -1.62 -13.68 -22.40
C LEU A 85 -1.56 -14.99 -21.58
N LYS A 86 -1.33 -16.13 -22.24
CA LYS A 86 -1.32 -17.44 -21.59
C LYS A 86 0.02 -17.74 -20.91
N ASN A 87 1.11 -17.20 -21.47
CA ASN A 87 2.46 -17.50 -21.00
C ASN A 87 3.20 -16.30 -20.42
N THR A 88 2.84 -15.08 -20.83
CA THR A 88 3.48 -13.84 -20.41
C THR A 88 2.56 -13.07 -19.46
N PHE A 89 2.63 -13.43 -18.19
CA PHE A 89 1.95 -12.75 -17.08
C PHE A 89 2.70 -12.99 -15.77
N VAL A 90 2.43 -12.16 -14.78
CA VAL A 90 2.81 -12.39 -13.37
C VAL A 90 1.59 -12.25 -12.47
N MET A 91 1.72 -12.67 -11.22
CA MET A 91 0.68 -12.51 -10.19
C MET A 91 1.22 -11.58 -9.10
N ARG A 92 0.61 -10.41 -8.92
CA ARG A 92 1.08 -9.39 -7.99
C ARG A 92 0.03 -8.97 -6.98
N GLY A 93 0.47 -8.65 -5.77
CA GLY A 93 -0.35 -7.95 -4.79
C GLY A 93 -0.63 -6.52 -5.26
N VAL A 94 -1.71 -5.91 -4.77
CA VAL A 94 -2.05 -4.53 -5.15
C VAL A 94 -1.33 -3.55 -4.22
N PRO A 95 -0.39 -2.72 -4.70
CA PRO A 95 0.27 -1.76 -3.84
C PRO A 95 -0.73 -0.66 -3.43
N HIS A 96 -0.66 -0.19 -2.19
CA HIS A 96 -1.48 0.95 -1.77
C HIS A 96 -1.09 2.23 -2.56
N VAL A 97 -2.05 3.16 -2.74
CA VAL A 97 -1.77 4.47 -3.36
C VAL A 97 -1.57 5.61 -2.36
N LEU A 98 -1.36 5.29 -1.08
CA LEU A 98 -1.05 6.27 -0.04
C LEU A 98 0.37 6.84 -0.19
N GLY A 99 0.50 8.17 -0.08
CA GLY A 99 1.79 8.87 0.03
C GLY A 99 2.63 8.87 -1.25
N LEU A 100 2.01 8.67 -2.42
CA LEU A 100 2.66 8.64 -3.74
C LEU A 100 3.50 9.89 -4.02
N ARG A 101 3.08 11.05 -3.52
CA ARG A 101 3.82 12.32 -3.61
C ARG A 101 5.28 12.21 -3.20
N ASN A 102 5.58 11.33 -2.24
CA ASN A 102 6.89 11.16 -1.66
C ASN A 102 7.54 9.83 -2.05
N SER A 103 6.81 8.91 -2.69
CA SER A 103 7.28 7.54 -2.89
C SER A 103 7.63 7.16 -4.32
N VAL A 104 7.23 7.94 -5.32
CA VAL A 104 7.48 7.57 -6.72
C VAL A 104 8.71 8.25 -7.32
N ASN A 105 9.22 9.34 -6.74
CA ASN A 105 10.26 10.15 -7.38
C ASN A 105 11.60 9.41 -7.45
N SER A 106 12.18 9.29 -8.65
CA SER A 106 13.53 8.76 -8.86
C SER A 106 14.32 9.62 -9.87
N PRO A 107 15.66 9.51 -9.91
CA PRO A 107 16.48 10.22 -10.90
C PRO A 107 16.11 9.91 -12.36
N GLY A 108 15.57 8.73 -12.63
CA GLY A 108 15.14 8.30 -13.97
C GLY A 108 13.69 8.65 -14.32
N GLY A 109 13.01 9.44 -13.48
CA GLY A 109 11.57 9.71 -13.58
C GLY A 109 10.77 8.99 -12.48
N PRO A 110 9.45 9.23 -12.39
CA PRO A 110 8.60 8.52 -11.46
C PRO A 110 8.68 7.00 -11.65
N ARG A 111 8.69 6.25 -10.55
CA ARG A 111 8.54 4.79 -10.54
C ARG A 111 7.20 4.43 -9.95
N THR A 112 6.35 3.85 -10.79
CA THR A 112 5.02 3.37 -10.46
C THR A 112 4.98 1.84 -10.52
N GLY A 113 3.87 1.23 -10.08
CA GLY A 113 3.77 -0.22 -9.97
C GLY A 113 4.80 -0.82 -9.00
N TRP A 114 5.08 -2.11 -9.15
CA TRP A 114 6.06 -2.81 -8.31
C TRP A 114 7.47 -2.77 -8.86
N SER A 115 7.69 -2.53 -10.16
CA SER A 115 9.04 -2.50 -10.76
C SER A 115 9.31 -1.29 -11.68
N GLY A 116 8.50 -0.24 -11.60
CA GLY A 116 8.59 0.92 -12.52
C GLY A 116 7.84 0.66 -13.82
N ASP A 117 6.75 -0.11 -13.72
CA ASP A 117 5.93 -0.65 -14.82
C ASP A 117 4.52 -0.03 -14.80
N GLY A 118 3.64 -0.54 -15.67
CA GLY A 118 2.23 -0.14 -15.71
C GLY A 118 1.96 1.26 -16.26
N ALA A 119 3.00 2.07 -16.48
CA ALA A 119 2.94 3.42 -17.03
C ALA A 119 3.47 3.46 -18.49
N PRO A 120 2.66 3.11 -19.51
CA PRO A 120 3.06 3.15 -20.91
C PRO A 120 3.55 4.54 -21.33
N GLY A 121 4.64 4.58 -22.11
CA GLY A 121 5.19 5.84 -22.63
C GLY A 121 6.20 6.48 -21.67
N ASP A 122 5.77 7.50 -20.93
CA ASP A 122 6.67 8.41 -20.19
C ASP A 122 6.93 8.02 -18.72
N GLY A 123 6.35 6.92 -18.23
CA GLY A 123 6.53 6.44 -16.86
C GLY A 123 5.79 7.25 -15.79
N SER A 124 5.02 8.28 -16.17
CA SER A 124 4.31 9.15 -15.23
C SER A 124 3.14 8.46 -14.52
N LEU A 125 2.66 9.08 -13.43
CA LEU A 125 1.44 8.62 -12.76
C LEU A 125 0.20 8.78 -13.65
N ARG A 126 0.17 9.79 -14.54
CA ARG A 126 -0.84 9.93 -15.60
C ARG A 126 -0.84 8.71 -16.53
N SER A 127 0.34 8.33 -17.01
CA SER A 127 0.49 7.16 -17.88
C SER A 127 0.11 5.86 -17.16
N PHE A 128 0.40 5.75 -15.86
CA PHE A 128 -0.02 4.60 -15.05
C PHE A 128 -1.54 4.42 -15.05
N ALA A 129 -2.32 5.51 -14.91
CA ALA A 129 -3.78 5.44 -14.99
C ALA A 129 -4.26 4.94 -16.37
N THR A 130 -3.61 5.37 -17.45
CA THR A 130 -3.88 4.86 -18.81
C THR A 130 -3.58 3.36 -18.92
N GLY A 131 -2.43 2.91 -18.42
CA GLY A 131 -2.06 1.48 -18.42
C GLY A 131 -3.04 0.62 -17.62
N ALA A 132 -3.47 1.09 -16.45
CA ALA A 132 -4.45 0.41 -15.61
C ALA A 132 -5.81 0.24 -16.32
N VAL A 133 -6.27 1.26 -17.07
CA VAL A 133 -7.49 1.15 -17.89
C VAL A 133 -7.32 0.09 -18.97
N ILE A 134 -6.20 0.10 -19.71
CA ILE A 134 -5.94 -0.89 -20.77
C ILE A 134 -5.86 -2.31 -20.20
N GLN A 135 -5.17 -2.50 -19.08
CA GLN A 135 -4.95 -3.80 -18.43
C GLN A 135 -6.27 -4.37 -17.88
N HIS A 136 -6.98 -3.58 -17.07
CA HIS A 136 -8.02 -4.11 -16.16
C HIS A 136 -9.46 -3.76 -16.54
N PHE A 137 -9.72 -2.77 -17.39
CA PHE A 137 -11.09 -2.30 -17.66
C PHE A 137 -11.69 -2.93 -18.90
N THR A 138 -10.92 -3.74 -19.63
CA THR A 138 -11.32 -4.30 -20.92
C THR A 138 -12.52 -5.23 -20.84
N LYS A 139 -13.45 -5.10 -21.79
CA LYS A 139 -14.61 -6.00 -21.95
C LYS A 139 -14.26 -7.34 -22.58
N THR A 140 -13.25 -7.36 -23.45
CA THR A 140 -12.69 -8.55 -24.10
C THR A 140 -11.16 -8.53 -24.04
N LEU A 141 -10.48 -9.64 -24.32
CA LEU A 141 -9.02 -9.67 -24.32
C LEU A 141 -8.35 -8.90 -25.47
N ASN A 142 -9.13 -8.41 -26.45
CA ASN A 142 -8.62 -7.64 -27.58
C ASN A 142 -8.09 -6.26 -27.16
N ARG A 143 -8.63 -5.71 -26.06
CA ARG A 143 -8.20 -4.44 -25.45
C ARG A 143 -8.19 -3.26 -26.43
N ILE A 144 -9.26 -3.13 -27.21
CA ILE A 144 -9.40 -2.10 -28.24
C ILE A 144 -10.02 -0.82 -27.65
N PRO A 145 -9.30 0.32 -27.64
CA PRO A 145 -9.88 1.60 -27.25
C PRO A 145 -11.09 1.98 -28.12
N GLY A 146 -12.15 2.49 -27.49
CA GLY A 146 -13.44 2.81 -28.11
C GLY A 146 -14.40 1.61 -28.24
N VAL A 147 -13.92 0.38 -28.02
CA VAL A 147 -14.74 -0.85 -28.09
C VAL A 147 -14.81 -1.49 -26.71
N ASP A 148 -13.64 -1.85 -26.16
CA ASP A 148 -13.53 -2.55 -24.89
C ASP A 148 -13.51 -1.61 -23.68
N PHE A 149 -13.02 -0.38 -23.87
CA PHE A 149 -12.95 0.72 -22.90
C PHE A 149 -12.71 2.03 -23.66
N ARG A 150 -12.93 3.19 -23.02
CA ARG A 150 -12.42 4.49 -23.49
C ARG A 150 -11.13 4.83 -22.75
N LEU A 151 -10.21 5.52 -23.40
CA LEU A 151 -9.05 6.07 -22.70
C LEU A 151 -9.48 7.27 -21.84
N PRO A 152 -8.84 7.49 -20.67
CA PRO A 152 -9.00 8.73 -19.93
C PRO A 152 -8.57 9.93 -20.79
N THR A 153 -9.28 11.05 -20.65
CA THR A 153 -8.89 12.33 -21.26
C THR A 153 -7.79 13.01 -20.44
N ASP A 154 -7.07 13.97 -21.02
CA ASP A 154 -5.99 14.69 -20.31
C ASP A 154 -6.45 15.35 -19.01
N GLU A 155 -7.67 15.91 -18.99
CA GLU A 155 -8.26 16.53 -17.81
C GLU A 155 -8.65 15.52 -16.72
N GLU A 156 -9.02 14.31 -17.12
CA GLU A 156 -9.30 13.21 -16.18
C GLU A 156 -8.00 12.68 -15.58
N LEU A 157 -6.95 12.58 -16.39
CA LEU A 157 -5.61 12.20 -15.93
C LEU A 157 -5.04 13.22 -14.92
N ASP A 158 -5.19 14.53 -15.18
CA ASP A 158 -4.81 15.57 -14.21
C ASP A 158 -5.59 15.45 -12.89
N ALA A 159 -6.88 15.15 -12.98
CA ALA A 159 -7.73 15.00 -11.81
C ALA A 159 -7.35 13.76 -11.00
N LEU A 160 -7.17 12.61 -11.66
CA LEU A 160 -6.73 11.36 -11.03
C LEU A 160 -5.37 11.51 -10.35
N GLU A 161 -4.39 12.09 -11.05
CA GLU A 161 -3.06 12.36 -10.48
C GLU A 161 -3.15 13.28 -9.27
N ALA A 162 -3.89 14.39 -9.36
CA ALA A 162 -4.08 15.30 -8.24
C ALA A 162 -4.72 14.61 -7.02
N PHE A 163 -5.71 13.73 -7.24
CA PHE A 163 -6.32 12.95 -6.18
C PHE A 163 -5.31 11.97 -5.56
N GLN A 164 -4.65 11.15 -6.36
CA GLN A 164 -3.68 10.15 -5.89
C GLN A 164 -2.52 10.80 -5.11
N LEU A 165 -1.98 11.92 -5.59
CA LEU A 165 -0.92 12.68 -4.90
C LEU A 165 -1.40 13.42 -3.63
N SER A 166 -2.71 13.47 -3.39
CA SER A 166 -3.30 14.03 -2.16
C SER A 166 -3.52 13.00 -1.06
N LEU A 167 -3.41 11.71 -1.38
CA LEU A 167 -3.62 10.62 -0.44
C LEU A 167 -2.41 10.40 0.47
N GLY A 168 -2.66 10.05 1.72
CA GLY A 168 -1.63 9.73 2.70
C GLY A 168 -0.79 10.92 3.16
N ARG A 169 0.40 10.63 3.67
CA ARG A 169 1.36 11.64 4.13
C ARG A 169 1.80 12.54 2.97
N GLN A 170 1.92 13.83 3.26
CA GLN A 170 2.36 14.84 2.29
C GLN A 170 3.87 15.12 2.38
N GLU A 171 4.52 14.66 3.44
CA GLU A 171 5.97 14.72 3.67
C GLU A 171 6.40 13.41 4.32
N ASP A 172 7.68 13.04 4.16
CA ASP A 172 8.27 11.92 4.90
C ASP A 172 8.50 12.29 6.36
N LEU A 173 8.57 11.28 7.22
CA LEU A 173 8.97 11.48 8.62
C LEU A 173 10.38 12.06 8.70
N VAL A 174 10.72 12.60 9.87
CA VAL A 174 12.11 12.90 10.24
C VAL A 174 12.47 12.00 11.40
N LEU A 175 13.23 10.93 11.11
CA LEU A 175 13.71 10.01 12.14
C LEU A 175 15.02 10.52 12.76
N PRO A 176 15.28 10.25 14.06
CA PRO A 176 14.43 9.49 14.99
C PRO A 176 13.28 10.32 15.60
N LEU A 177 12.15 9.67 15.82
CA LEU A 177 11.03 10.16 16.62
C LEU A 177 11.28 9.94 18.13
N ARG A 178 10.71 10.83 18.96
CA ARG A 178 10.68 10.68 20.43
C ARG A 178 9.57 9.71 20.86
N LEU A 179 9.70 8.45 20.45
CA LEU A 179 8.72 7.40 20.72
C LEU A 179 8.54 7.15 22.23
N LYS A 180 7.42 6.57 22.63
CA LYS A 180 7.20 5.97 23.95
C LYS A 180 7.27 4.44 23.83
N GLY A 181 7.47 3.76 24.96
CA GLY A 181 7.63 2.30 25.01
C GLY A 181 9.06 1.82 24.69
N THR A 182 9.54 0.83 25.45
CA THR A 182 10.92 0.33 25.33
C THR A 182 11.16 -0.42 24.02
N VAL A 183 10.18 -1.23 23.60
CA VAL A 183 10.32 -2.09 22.41
C VAL A 183 10.31 -1.28 21.09
N PRO A 184 9.37 -0.35 20.84
CA PRO A 184 9.43 0.49 19.64
C PRO A 184 10.67 1.40 19.59
N LYS A 185 11.14 1.92 20.74
CA LYS A 185 12.41 2.67 20.81
C LYS A 185 13.59 1.82 20.36
N ARG A 186 13.66 0.56 20.80
CA ARG A 186 14.70 -0.38 20.37
C ARG A 186 14.58 -0.68 18.88
N GLY A 187 13.37 -0.88 18.37
CA GLY A 187 13.10 -1.09 16.95
C GLY A 187 13.61 0.04 16.07
N GLN A 188 13.30 1.28 16.43
CA GLN A 188 13.79 2.47 15.72
C GLN A 188 15.31 2.55 15.72
N ALA A 189 15.96 2.25 16.86
CA ALA A 189 17.42 2.25 16.94
C ALA A 189 18.03 1.22 15.98
N ILE A 190 17.46 0.01 15.90
CA ILE A 190 17.94 -1.03 14.98
C ILE A 190 17.67 -0.63 13.52
N PHE A 191 16.50 -0.09 13.22
CA PHE A 191 16.11 0.36 11.87
C PHE A 191 17.09 1.41 11.30
N LEU A 192 17.54 2.34 12.15
CA LEU A 192 18.47 3.41 11.79
C LEU A 192 19.95 2.97 11.81
N ASP A 193 20.25 1.83 12.43
CA ASP A 193 21.61 1.31 12.55
C ASP A 193 22.12 0.82 11.19
N LYS A 194 23.23 1.38 10.73
CA LYS A 194 23.85 1.06 9.42
C LYS A 194 24.69 -0.22 9.43
N LYS A 195 24.84 -0.88 10.58
CA LYS A 195 25.57 -2.13 10.78
C LYS A 195 24.64 -3.30 11.10
N LEU A 196 23.60 -3.05 11.91
CA LEU A 196 22.65 -4.09 12.32
C LEU A 196 21.46 -4.19 11.36
N GLY A 197 20.46 -3.31 11.48
CA GLY A 197 19.22 -3.41 10.72
C GLY A 197 19.35 -2.96 9.26
N LYS A 198 20.18 -1.95 8.98
CA LYS A 198 20.46 -1.39 7.63
C LYS A 198 19.21 -0.89 6.88
N CYS A 199 18.03 -0.91 7.49
CA CYS A 199 16.74 -0.63 6.85
C CYS A 199 16.71 0.78 6.26
N ASN A 200 17.21 1.76 7.00
CA ASN A 200 17.21 3.18 6.61
C ASN A 200 18.16 3.50 5.42
N LEU A 201 18.95 2.54 4.93
CA LEU A 201 19.72 2.70 3.69
C LEU A 201 18.84 2.60 2.46
N CYS A 202 17.80 1.76 2.48
CA CYS A 202 16.83 1.63 1.40
C CYS A 202 15.55 2.43 1.69
N HIS A 203 15.14 2.51 2.95
CA HIS A 203 13.92 3.17 3.41
C HIS A 203 14.25 4.41 4.27
N VAL A 204 14.87 5.43 3.66
CA VAL A 204 15.23 6.67 4.38
C VAL A 204 13.98 7.26 5.03
N ASN A 205 14.04 7.49 6.35
CA ASN A 205 12.92 7.97 7.16
C ASN A 205 11.66 7.08 7.11
N ALA A 206 11.83 5.77 6.89
CA ALA A 206 10.74 4.85 6.60
C ALA A 206 9.92 5.20 5.34
N GLY A 207 10.44 6.09 4.49
CA GLY A 207 9.89 6.39 3.17
C GLY A 207 10.36 5.40 2.12
N ALA A 208 10.12 5.75 0.86
CA ALA A 208 10.48 4.95 -0.31
C ALA A 208 11.77 5.43 -1.02
N THR A 209 12.51 6.33 -0.37
CA THR A 209 13.76 6.89 -0.89
C THR A 209 14.95 6.10 -0.36
N SER A 210 15.87 5.70 -1.23
CA SER A 210 17.10 5.01 -0.86
C SER A 210 18.32 5.93 -0.88
N ASN A 211 19.27 5.68 0.03
CA ASN A 211 20.57 6.34 0.08
C ASN A 211 21.62 5.36 0.63
N LEU A 212 22.45 4.83 -0.27
CA LEU A 212 23.52 3.87 0.04
C LEU A 212 24.86 4.56 0.36
N GLY A 213 24.84 5.84 0.74
CA GLY A 213 26.03 6.60 1.15
C GLY A 213 26.65 7.49 0.07
N GLN A 214 26.10 7.50 -1.15
CA GLN A 214 26.57 8.33 -2.28
C GLN A 214 25.58 9.44 -2.68
N GLY A 215 24.56 9.68 -1.85
CA GLY A 215 23.45 10.59 -2.16
C GLY A 215 22.13 9.86 -2.33
N SER A 216 21.05 10.61 -2.50
CA SER A 216 19.73 10.05 -2.73
C SER A 216 19.67 9.34 -4.08
N LEU A 217 19.18 8.11 -4.09
CA LEU A 217 18.82 7.34 -5.27
C LEU A 217 17.33 7.51 -5.63
N GLY A 218 16.59 8.32 -4.87
CA GLY A 218 15.13 8.39 -4.94
C GLY A 218 14.50 7.02 -4.68
N ASN A 219 13.34 6.77 -5.29
CA ASN A 219 12.76 5.45 -5.37
C ASN A 219 13.56 4.60 -6.35
N ALA A 220 14.43 3.74 -5.82
CA ALA A 220 15.25 2.82 -6.60
C ALA A 220 14.61 1.42 -6.61
N ASN A 221 15.02 0.60 -7.57
CA ASN A 221 14.68 -0.81 -7.54
C ASN A 221 15.80 -1.65 -6.95
N PHE A 222 15.41 -2.72 -6.25
CA PHE A 222 16.35 -3.71 -5.76
C PHE A 222 15.80 -5.12 -6.01
N ASN A 223 16.71 -6.03 -6.33
CA ASN A 223 16.42 -7.45 -6.22
C ASN A 223 16.76 -7.89 -4.79
N THR A 224 15.73 -8.04 -3.97
CA THR A 224 15.83 -8.48 -2.57
C THR A 224 15.73 -9.99 -2.40
N GLY A 225 15.52 -10.77 -3.47
CA GLY A 225 15.41 -12.23 -3.39
C GLY A 225 14.05 -12.75 -2.94
N VAL A 226 12.99 -11.94 -2.93
CA VAL A 226 11.62 -12.39 -2.59
C VAL A 226 11.19 -13.56 -3.48
N GLU A 227 11.55 -13.51 -4.76
CA GLU A 227 11.25 -14.55 -5.75
C GLU A 227 12.01 -15.87 -5.54
N ASP A 228 13.02 -15.85 -4.67
CA ASP A 228 13.83 -17.00 -4.26
C ASP A 228 13.37 -17.63 -2.95
N LEU A 229 12.28 -17.14 -2.35
CA LEU A 229 11.62 -17.83 -1.25
C LEU A 229 11.16 -19.23 -1.73
N PRO A 230 11.53 -20.31 -1.02
CA PRO A 230 11.27 -21.67 -1.49
C PRO A 230 9.78 -22.01 -1.49
N ASP A 231 9.07 -21.65 -0.42
CA ASP A 231 7.68 -22.03 -0.17
C ASP A 231 6.75 -20.81 -0.20
N GLN A 232 6.68 -20.13 -1.35
CA GLN A 232 5.71 -19.05 -1.54
C GLN A 232 4.28 -19.62 -1.56
N PRO A 233 3.34 -19.16 -0.70
CA PRO A 233 2.02 -19.77 -0.55
C PRO A 233 1.26 -19.98 -1.87
N ALA A 234 1.25 -18.97 -2.75
CA ALA A 234 0.57 -19.05 -4.04
C ALA A 234 1.14 -20.16 -4.96
N ARG A 235 2.45 -20.45 -4.88
CA ARG A 235 3.13 -21.50 -5.66
C ARG A 235 2.94 -22.91 -5.11
N LEU A 236 2.47 -23.04 -3.86
CA LEU A 236 2.13 -24.32 -3.26
C LEU A 236 0.77 -24.85 -3.75
N THR A 237 -0.02 -24.00 -4.41
CA THR A 237 -1.31 -24.38 -5.00
C THR A 237 -1.14 -25.10 -6.35
N THR A 238 -2.23 -25.60 -6.91
CA THR A 238 -2.25 -26.16 -8.27
C THR A 238 -2.31 -25.10 -9.37
N GLN A 239 -2.36 -23.81 -9.02
CA GLN A 239 -2.48 -22.72 -9.98
C GLN A 239 -1.11 -22.40 -10.59
N LYS A 240 -1.11 -21.95 -11.85
CA LYS A 240 0.12 -21.47 -12.51
C LYS A 240 0.47 -20.08 -11.95
N VAL A 241 1.62 -19.99 -11.28
CA VAL A 241 2.22 -18.72 -10.82
C VAL A 241 3.61 -18.60 -11.43
N PRO A 242 3.76 -17.88 -12.55
CA PRO A 242 5.07 -17.61 -13.15
C PRO A 242 6.00 -16.90 -12.17
N ARG A 243 7.31 -17.08 -12.37
CA ARG A 243 8.30 -16.28 -11.66
C ARG A 243 8.26 -14.85 -12.18
N ASP A 244 8.24 -13.89 -11.27
CA ASP A 244 8.24 -12.46 -11.60
C ASP A 244 9.70 -11.98 -11.70
N ASP A 245 10.16 -11.69 -12.91
CA ASP A 245 11.50 -11.17 -13.15
C ASP A 245 11.54 -9.64 -13.25
N GLY A 246 10.49 -8.93 -12.82
CA GLY A 246 10.41 -7.47 -12.87
C GLY A 246 9.87 -6.96 -14.20
N PHE A 247 10.31 -5.76 -14.61
CA PHE A 247 9.80 -5.10 -15.81
C PHE A 247 10.74 -5.28 -17.02
N ARG A 248 10.15 -5.44 -18.22
CA ARG A 248 10.76 -5.71 -19.53
C ARG A 248 11.09 -7.19 -19.73
N THR A 249 11.32 -7.57 -20.99
CA THR A 249 11.67 -8.95 -21.36
C THR A 249 13.08 -9.03 -21.97
N PRO A 250 14.02 -9.79 -21.36
CA PRO A 250 13.94 -10.33 -20.00
C PRO A 250 13.96 -9.22 -18.94
N GLY A 251 13.35 -9.48 -17.78
CA GLY A 251 13.34 -8.54 -16.68
C GLY A 251 14.68 -8.51 -15.94
N ASP A 252 14.92 -7.47 -15.14
CA ASP A 252 16.17 -7.31 -14.37
C ASP A 252 16.10 -7.85 -12.94
N GLY A 253 14.94 -8.40 -12.54
CA GLY A 253 14.64 -8.97 -11.24
C GLY A 253 14.49 -7.96 -10.12
N THR A 254 14.35 -6.67 -10.43
CA THR A 254 14.35 -5.59 -9.44
C THR A 254 12.97 -4.97 -9.25
N PHE A 255 12.64 -4.60 -8.00
CA PHE A 255 11.36 -4.03 -7.61
C PHE A 255 11.55 -2.72 -6.84
N ASN A 256 10.63 -1.77 -7.04
CA ASN A 256 10.55 -0.48 -6.36
C ASN A 256 10.54 -0.68 -4.84
N VAL A 257 11.23 0.20 -4.10
CA VAL A 257 11.14 0.23 -2.63
C VAL A 257 9.76 0.78 -2.21
N PRO A 258 8.92 0.05 -1.46
CA PRO A 258 7.67 0.61 -0.93
C PRO A 258 7.93 1.52 0.29
N PRO A 259 7.06 2.53 0.55
CA PRO A 259 7.09 3.24 1.83
C PRO A 259 6.68 2.31 2.98
N LEU A 260 7.21 2.55 4.18
CA LEU A 260 6.97 1.72 5.36
C LEU A 260 6.12 2.39 6.45
N VAL A 261 5.79 3.68 6.29
CA VAL A 261 4.95 4.39 7.26
C VAL A 261 3.57 3.75 7.34
N GLU A 262 2.99 3.38 6.19
CA GLU A 262 1.64 2.81 6.07
C GLU A 262 1.64 1.27 6.00
N ALA A 263 2.75 0.59 6.32
CA ALA A 263 2.92 -0.82 5.98
C ALA A 263 2.17 -1.80 6.91
N ALA A 264 1.98 -1.48 8.19
CA ALA A 264 1.50 -2.44 9.18
C ALA A 264 0.00 -2.80 9.08
N ASP A 265 -0.77 -2.09 8.24
CA ASP A 265 -2.17 -2.37 7.89
C ASP A 265 -2.44 -2.44 6.38
N THR A 266 -1.39 -2.67 5.59
CA THR A 266 -1.47 -2.85 4.12
C THR A 266 -0.85 -4.16 3.65
N GLY A 267 -0.67 -5.12 4.57
CA GLY A 267 -0.29 -6.48 4.23
C GLY A 267 -1.38 -7.19 3.40
N PRO A 268 -1.07 -8.35 2.78
CA PRO A 268 0.21 -9.07 2.83
C PRO A 268 1.37 -8.34 2.13
N PHE A 269 2.60 -8.82 2.34
CA PHE A 269 3.82 -8.12 2.02
C PHE A 269 4.53 -8.63 0.77
N PHE A 270 5.35 -7.74 0.20
CA PHE A 270 6.07 -7.87 -1.06
C PHE A 270 5.16 -7.83 -2.30
N HIS A 271 5.78 -7.80 -3.48
CA HIS A 271 5.05 -7.67 -4.75
C HIS A 271 4.13 -8.84 -5.05
N ASN A 272 4.28 -9.97 -4.35
CA ASN A 272 3.57 -11.23 -4.58
C ASN A 272 2.82 -11.75 -3.34
N ASN A 273 2.59 -10.89 -2.32
CA ASN A 273 1.87 -11.24 -1.09
C ASN A 273 2.42 -12.50 -0.37
N ALA A 274 3.71 -12.82 -0.53
CA ALA A 274 4.27 -14.07 -0.03
C ALA A 274 4.33 -14.17 1.50
N ILE A 275 4.28 -13.03 2.22
CA ILE A 275 4.34 -13.00 3.68
C ILE A 275 3.16 -12.21 4.24
N GLU A 276 2.43 -12.79 5.19
CA GLU A 276 1.20 -12.20 5.73
C GLU A 276 1.44 -11.13 6.81
N THR A 277 2.45 -11.31 7.67
CA THR A 277 2.66 -10.47 8.86
C THR A 277 3.86 -9.55 8.73
N ILE A 278 3.79 -8.38 9.36
CA ILE A 278 4.88 -7.40 9.35
C ILE A 278 6.13 -7.96 10.05
N GLU A 279 5.96 -8.80 11.08
CA GLU A 279 7.06 -9.52 11.73
C GLU A 279 7.72 -10.50 10.76
N GLY A 280 6.94 -11.25 9.98
CA GLY A 280 7.47 -12.13 8.94
C GLY A 280 8.21 -11.34 7.84
N ALA A 281 7.66 -10.19 7.43
CA ALA A 281 8.27 -9.34 6.41
C ALA A 281 9.60 -8.73 6.90
N VAL A 282 9.71 -8.37 8.18
CA VAL A 282 10.99 -7.99 8.79
C VAL A 282 11.93 -9.19 8.85
N GLY A 283 11.44 -10.35 9.28
CA GLY A 283 12.23 -11.58 9.40
C GLY A 283 12.81 -12.07 8.07
N PHE A 284 12.15 -11.78 6.94
CA PHE A 284 12.68 -12.07 5.60
C PHE A 284 14.09 -11.51 5.38
N TYR A 285 14.38 -10.31 5.88
CA TYR A 285 15.66 -9.64 5.66
C TYR A 285 16.82 -10.27 6.43
N ASP A 286 16.56 -11.02 7.50
CA ASP A 286 17.56 -11.87 8.16
C ASP A 286 17.85 -13.16 7.36
N GLY A 287 16.88 -13.60 6.54
CA GLY A 287 16.91 -14.87 5.85
C GLY A 287 17.96 -14.99 4.73
N GLU A 288 18.20 -16.24 4.34
CA GLU A 288 19.14 -16.60 3.28
C GLU A 288 18.76 -16.00 1.92
N ALA A 289 17.46 -16.00 1.59
CA ALA A 289 16.95 -15.46 0.32
C ALA A 289 17.39 -14.00 0.13
N PHE A 290 17.23 -13.17 1.17
CA PHE A 290 17.72 -11.79 1.15
C PHE A 290 19.23 -11.70 1.15
N ASN A 291 19.92 -12.35 2.09
CA ASN A 291 21.36 -12.20 2.24
C ASN A 291 22.17 -12.71 1.03
N LYS A 292 21.63 -13.67 0.28
CA LYS A 292 22.22 -14.14 -0.99
C LYS A 292 21.76 -13.34 -2.21
N SER A 293 20.74 -12.48 -2.10
CA SER A 293 20.25 -11.65 -3.21
C SER A 293 21.28 -10.59 -3.66
N PRO A 294 21.14 -10.00 -4.86
CA PRO A 294 21.94 -8.87 -5.28
C PRO A 294 21.93 -7.70 -4.29
N ALA A 295 20.77 -7.36 -3.70
CA ALA A 295 20.66 -6.28 -2.72
C ALA A 295 21.36 -6.64 -1.40
N GLY A 296 21.15 -7.85 -0.87
CA GLY A 296 21.82 -8.32 0.36
C GLY A 296 23.33 -8.32 0.23
N ARG A 297 23.86 -8.80 -0.90
CA ARG A 297 25.30 -8.74 -1.21
C ARG A 297 25.82 -7.32 -1.35
N THR A 298 24.98 -6.38 -1.81
CA THR A 298 25.35 -4.96 -1.90
C THR A 298 25.48 -4.35 -0.50
N LEU A 299 24.52 -4.63 0.40
CA LEU A 299 24.62 -4.21 1.80
C LEU A 299 25.84 -4.82 2.50
N ALA A 300 26.14 -6.10 2.24
CA ALA A 300 27.32 -6.75 2.78
C ALA A 300 28.62 -6.09 2.32
N LYS A 301 28.73 -5.66 1.06
CA LYS A 301 29.90 -4.94 0.55
C LYS A 301 30.06 -3.54 1.14
N LEU A 302 28.96 -2.88 1.51
CA LEU A 302 28.98 -1.58 2.17
C LEU A 302 29.33 -1.68 3.66
N ASP A 303 29.20 -2.87 4.24
CA ASP A 303 29.57 -3.14 5.62
C ASP A 303 31.08 -3.38 5.75
N PRO A 304 31.79 -2.69 6.66
CA PRO A 304 33.24 -2.88 6.86
C PRO A 304 33.66 -4.31 7.21
N GLU A 305 32.76 -5.10 7.79
CA GLU A 305 32.99 -6.49 8.17
C GLU A 305 32.44 -7.48 7.12
N GLY A 306 31.91 -6.99 5.99
CA GLY A 306 31.35 -7.85 4.95
C GLY A 306 30.02 -8.52 5.34
N LYS A 307 29.35 -8.04 6.38
CA LYS A 307 28.16 -8.68 6.96
C LYS A 307 26.87 -8.25 6.31
N GLY A 308 25.95 -9.19 6.14
CA GLY A 308 24.57 -8.94 5.71
C GLY A 308 23.72 -8.31 6.82
N ILE A 309 22.41 -8.57 6.78
CA ILE A 309 21.50 -8.30 7.90
C ILE A 309 21.41 -9.59 8.71
N GLU A 310 21.71 -9.51 10.00
CA GLU A 310 21.66 -10.61 10.96
C GLU A 310 20.88 -10.14 12.20
N LEU A 311 19.63 -10.58 12.34
CA LEU A 311 18.69 -10.18 13.38
C LEU A 311 18.20 -11.38 14.17
N ASP A 312 18.23 -11.27 15.50
CA ASP A 312 17.54 -12.26 16.34
C ASP A 312 16.02 -12.01 16.37
N GLY A 313 15.26 -13.01 16.84
CA GLY A 313 13.79 -12.92 16.91
C GLY A 313 13.27 -11.74 17.74
N THR A 314 13.99 -11.31 18.78
CA THR A 314 13.59 -10.16 19.61
C THR A 314 13.84 -8.83 18.89
N GLN A 315 14.88 -8.77 18.05
CA GLN A 315 15.19 -7.61 17.21
C GLN A 315 14.16 -7.47 16.08
N ILE A 316 13.75 -8.59 15.47
CA ILE A 316 12.67 -8.62 14.47
C ILE A 316 11.38 -8.04 15.07
N VAL A 317 10.97 -8.54 16.24
CA VAL A 317 9.77 -8.04 16.96
C VAL A 317 9.91 -6.56 17.31
N ALA A 318 11.11 -6.10 17.70
CA ALA A 318 11.33 -4.69 18.02
C ALA A 318 11.15 -3.79 16.80
N ILE A 319 11.72 -4.14 15.63
CA ILE A 319 11.55 -3.39 14.39
C ILE A 319 10.08 -3.39 13.97
N ALA A 320 9.41 -4.55 14.00
CA ALA A 320 7.99 -4.64 13.70
C ALA A 320 7.15 -3.74 14.62
N ALA A 321 7.47 -3.69 15.92
CA ALA A 321 6.80 -2.79 16.85
C ALA A 321 7.03 -1.31 16.52
N PHE A 322 8.22 -0.93 16.04
CA PHE A 322 8.49 0.41 15.53
C PHE A 322 7.61 0.73 14.31
N LEU A 323 7.55 -0.17 13.31
CA LEU A 323 6.73 0.00 12.11
C LEU A 323 5.23 0.13 12.44
N ARG A 324 4.74 -0.71 13.36
CA ARG A 324 3.36 -0.62 13.88
C ARG A 324 3.08 0.74 14.52
N VAL A 325 4.00 1.28 15.32
CA VAL A 325 3.80 2.59 15.98
C VAL A 325 3.79 3.74 14.98
N ILE A 326 4.68 3.77 13.99
CA ILE A 326 4.67 4.86 13.00
C ILE A 326 3.43 4.82 12.10
N ASN A 327 2.92 3.63 11.76
CA ASN A 327 1.66 3.46 11.04
C ASN A 327 0.48 3.99 11.85
N VAL A 328 0.41 3.66 13.14
CA VAL A 328 -0.67 4.15 14.01
C VAL A 328 -0.59 5.67 14.18
N LEU A 329 0.61 6.25 14.27
CA LEU A 329 0.78 7.70 14.31
C LEU A 329 0.22 8.37 13.04
N GLU A 330 0.45 7.76 11.87
CA GLU A 330 -0.10 8.24 10.60
C GLU A 330 -1.63 8.07 10.53
N ASN A 331 -2.17 6.92 10.91
CA ASN A 331 -3.63 6.70 10.94
C ASN A 331 -4.33 7.64 11.91
N ILE A 332 -3.74 7.93 13.07
CA ILE A 332 -4.26 8.93 14.01
C ILE A 332 -4.28 10.32 13.34
N ARG A 333 -3.20 10.71 12.65
CA ARG A 333 -3.14 11.98 11.92
C ARG A 333 -4.25 12.06 10.86
N GLN A 334 -4.41 11.01 10.04
CA GLN A 334 -5.44 10.94 9.01
C GLN A 334 -6.85 10.97 9.61
N SER A 335 -7.10 10.20 10.67
CA SER A 335 -8.39 10.18 11.37
C SER A 335 -8.75 11.57 11.92
N ILE A 336 -7.80 12.27 12.56
CA ILE A 336 -8.01 13.65 13.02
C ILE A 336 -8.36 14.57 11.85
N MET A 337 -7.61 14.50 10.74
CA MET A 337 -7.89 15.33 9.55
C MET A 337 -9.29 15.08 8.99
N LEU A 338 -9.72 13.82 8.90
CA LEU A 338 -11.05 13.44 8.43
C LEU A 338 -12.15 13.95 9.38
N LEU A 339 -11.94 13.82 10.69
CA LEU A 339 -12.85 14.33 11.71
C LEU A 339 -12.95 15.87 11.63
N GLU A 340 -11.83 16.57 11.52
CA GLU A 340 -11.80 18.03 11.38
C GLU A 340 -12.45 18.49 10.06
N ALA A 341 -12.17 17.83 8.94
CA ALA A 341 -12.83 18.10 7.67
C ALA A 341 -14.35 17.88 7.75
N SER A 342 -14.81 16.84 8.47
CA SER A 342 -16.24 16.56 8.67
C SER A 342 -16.97 17.67 9.44
N LEU A 343 -16.25 18.45 10.26
CA LEU A 343 -16.79 19.62 10.95
C LEU A 343 -16.90 20.86 10.06
N ALA A 344 -16.11 20.91 8.98
CA ALA A 344 -16.02 22.06 8.08
C ALA A 344 -16.96 21.95 6.87
N VAL A 345 -17.36 20.74 6.46
CA VAL A 345 -18.23 20.53 5.31
C VAL A 345 -19.70 20.78 5.63
N SER A 346 -20.42 21.41 4.70
CA SER A 346 -21.87 21.65 4.82
C SER A 346 -22.72 20.49 4.29
N SER A 347 -22.16 19.67 3.37
CA SER A 347 -22.87 18.51 2.81
C SER A 347 -22.98 17.40 3.84
N SER A 348 -24.21 16.97 4.13
CA SER A 348 -24.45 15.86 5.07
C SER A 348 -23.92 14.53 4.54
N ALA A 349 -23.99 14.30 3.23
CA ALA A 349 -23.44 13.10 2.59
C ALA A 349 -21.91 13.05 2.70
N GLU A 350 -21.25 14.18 2.42
CA GLU A 350 -19.78 14.27 2.53
C GLU A 350 -19.32 14.14 3.97
N ARG A 351 -20.04 14.77 4.90
CA ARG A 351 -19.79 14.62 6.34
C ARG A 351 -19.88 13.16 6.77
N ALA A 352 -20.91 12.44 6.35
CA ALA A 352 -21.07 11.02 6.67
C ALA A 352 -19.93 10.17 6.08
N ARG A 353 -19.49 10.45 4.85
CA ARG A 353 -18.34 9.78 4.21
C ARG A 353 -17.05 10.00 5.01
N LEU A 354 -16.73 11.25 5.35
CA LEU A 354 -15.53 11.59 6.13
C LEU A 354 -15.53 10.94 7.51
N LEU A 355 -16.67 10.96 8.22
CA LEU A 355 -16.79 10.31 9.53
C LEU A 355 -16.66 8.79 9.43
N THR A 356 -17.28 8.17 8.42
CA THR A 356 -17.16 6.72 8.20
C THR A 356 -15.72 6.33 7.94
N ARG A 357 -15.02 7.07 7.08
CA ARG A 357 -13.59 6.83 6.84
C ARG A 357 -12.75 7.00 8.12
N ALA A 358 -13.02 8.04 8.91
CA ALA A 358 -12.33 8.23 10.19
C ALA A 358 -12.54 7.05 11.16
N VAL A 359 -13.71 6.41 11.15
CA VAL A 359 -13.98 5.19 11.92
C VAL A 359 -13.09 4.03 11.45
N HIS A 360 -12.95 3.83 10.14
CA HIS A 360 -12.05 2.81 9.57
C HIS A 360 -10.59 3.04 10.00
N GLU A 361 -10.03 4.24 9.78
CA GLU A 361 -8.65 4.60 10.21
C GLU A 361 -8.41 4.33 11.71
N THR A 362 -9.41 4.64 12.56
CA THR A 362 -9.31 4.42 14.02
C THR A 362 -9.35 2.94 14.38
N ASN A 363 -10.16 2.16 13.66
CA ASN A 363 -10.24 0.73 13.85
C ASN A 363 -8.94 0.05 13.41
N ASP A 364 -8.33 0.51 12.33
CA ASP A 364 -7.05 0.03 11.81
C ASP A 364 -5.93 0.30 12.82
N SER A 365 -5.85 1.54 13.33
CA SER A 365 -4.95 1.91 14.44
C SER A 365 -5.07 0.94 15.63
N THR A 366 -6.30 0.57 15.99
CA THR A 366 -6.58 -0.37 17.08
C THR A 366 -6.08 -1.78 16.75
N ARG A 367 -6.32 -2.28 15.53
CA ARG A 367 -5.85 -3.60 15.08
C ARG A 367 -4.33 -3.67 15.05
N VAL A 368 -3.67 -2.64 14.51
CA VAL A 368 -2.20 -2.57 14.38
C VAL A 368 -1.51 -2.65 15.75
N LEU A 369 -1.95 -1.84 16.73
CA LEU A 369 -1.37 -1.89 18.08
C LEU A 369 -1.65 -3.22 18.79
N ARG A 370 -2.86 -3.75 18.68
CA ARG A 370 -3.23 -5.04 19.30
C ARG A 370 -2.45 -6.21 18.71
N GLY A 371 -2.24 -6.22 17.40
CA GLY A 371 -1.47 -7.25 16.71
C GLY A 371 -0.01 -7.34 17.21
N GLY A 372 0.55 -6.23 17.68
CA GLY A 372 1.88 -6.21 18.32
C GLY A 372 1.87 -6.25 19.85
N GLY A 373 0.69 -6.28 20.51
CA GLY A 373 0.60 -6.19 21.97
C GLY A 373 1.13 -4.85 22.54
N LEU A 374 0.94 -3.74 21.83
CA LEU A 374 1.56 -2.45 22.13
C LEU A 374 0.58 -1.43 22.74
N HIS A 375 1.06 -0.61 23.67
CA HIS A 375 0.40 0.61 24.16
C HIS A 375 -1.10 0.44 24.50
N ALA A 376 -1.41 -0.36 25.52
CA ALA A 376 -2.79 -0.67 25.91
C ALA A 376 -3.63 0.58 26.23
N GLU A 377 -3.03 1.62 26.81
CA GLU A 377 -3.68 2.90 27.08
C GLU A 377 -4.02 3.66 25.78
N ALA A 378 -3.12 3.64 24.79
CA ALA A 378 -3.41 4.22 23.48
C ALA A 378 -4.58 3.48 22.81
N VAL A 379 -4.58 2.14 22.89
CA VAL A 379 -5.67 1.29 22.40
C VAL A 379 -7.01 1.67 23.04
N ALA A 380 -7.06 1.86 24.36
CA ALA A 380 -8.28 2.27 25.05
C ALA A 380 -8.83 3.61 24.52
N HIS A 381 -7.96 4.60 24.32
CA HIS A 381 -8.33 5.89 23.74
C HIS A 381 -8.80 5.78 22.28
N LEU A 382 -8.15 4.95 21.46
CA LEU A 382 -8.58 4.70 20.08
C LEU A 382 -9.97 4.05 20.02
N GLN A 383 -10.24 3.09 20.90
CA GLN A 383 -11.56 2.45 20.97
C GLN A 383 -12.66 3.43 21.36
N GLU A 384 -12.38 4.33 22.31
CA GLU A 384 -13.33 5.39 22.68
C GLU A 384 -13.50 6.42 21.56
N ALA A 385 -12.42 6.83 20.89
CA ALA A 385 -12.47 7.71 19.73
C ALA A 385 -13.35 7.13 18.62
N ARG A 386 -13.18 5.84 18.31
CA ARG A 386 -14.02 5.12 17.35
C ARG A 386 -15.48 5.14 17.77
N ARG A 387 -15.78 4.80 19.02
CA ARG A 387 -17.16 4.80 19.57
C ARG A 387 -17.82 6.17 19.45
N LEU A 388 -17.06 7.25 19.61
CA LEU A 388 -17.53 8.62 19.47
C LEU A 388 -17.74 9.00 18.00
N ALA A 389 -16.83 8.63 17.11
CA ALA A 389 -16.99 8.82 15.67
C ALA A 389 -18.23 8.07 15.13
N ASP A 390 -18.45 6.82 15.56
CA ASP A 390 -19.66 6.04 15.23
C ASP A 390 -20.95 6.74 15.72
N LYS A 391 -20.93 7.30 16.94
CA LYS A 391 -22.06 8.12 17.43
C LYS A 391 -22.24 9.37 16.59
N ALA A 392 -21.17 10.01 16.13
CA ALA A 392 -21.23 11.19 15.28
C ALA A 392 -21.89 10.89 13.93
N VAL A 393 -21.56 9.74 13.31
CA VAL A 393 -22.18 9.26 12.06
C VAL A 393 -23.70 9.15 12.19
N ARG A 394 -24.18 8.60 13.32
CA ARG A 394 -25.61 8.32 13.54
C ARG A 394 -26.40 9.50 14.12
N SER A 395 -25.72 10.56 14.56
CA SER A 395 -26.35 11.63 15.34
C SER A 395 -26.88 12.77 14.48
N HIS A 396 -28.14 13.14 14.72
CA HIS A 396 -28.80 14.27 14.07
C HIS A 396 -28.56 15.60 14.80
N PHE A 397 -28.33 15.57 16.12
CA PHE A 397 -28.24 16.78 16.96
C PHE A 397 -26.87 16.99 17.62
N PHE A 398 -26.17 15.91 17.97
CA PHE A 398 -24.95 15.96 18.78
C PHE A 398 -23.69 15.55 18.01
N GLY A 399 -23.79 15.37 16.68
CA GLY A 399 -22.69 14.85 15.89
C GLY A 399 -21.43 15.72 15.98
N ARG A 400 -21.55 17.05 16.00
CA ARG A 400 -20.40 17.95 16.20
C ARG A 400 -19.67 17.69 17.53
N LYS A 401 -20.41 17.60 18.63
CA LYS A 401 -19.86 17.32 19.96
C LYS A 401 -19.11 16.00 19.98
N TYR A 402 -19.70 14.94 19.43
CA TYR A 402 -19.07 13.62 19.36
C TYR A 402 -17.82 13.62 18.48
N THR A 403 -17.82 14.35 17.36
CA THR A 403 -16.63 14.52 16.51
C THR A 403 -15.50 15.22 17.27
N GLU A 404 -15.80 16.32 17.98
CA GLU A 404 -14.80 17.04 18.80
C GLU A 404 -14.26 16.18 19.95
N GLU A 405 -15.11 15.35 20.58
CA GLU A 405 -14.70 14.36 21.57
C GLU A 405 -13.79 13.28 20.97
N ALA A 406 -14.14 12.74 19.80
CA ALA A 406 -13.31 11.75 19.09
C ALA A 406 -11.92 12.30 18.78
N ILE A 407 -11.81 13.56 18.33
CA ILE A 407 -10.52 14.23 18.08
C ILE A 407 -9.69 14.31 19.37
N ARG A 408 -10.31 14.61 20.51
CA ARG A 408 -9.59 14.65 21.80
C ARG A 408 -9.04 13.29 22.18
N GLU A 409 -9.83 12.23 22.00
CA GLU A 409 -9.39 10.86 22.28
C GLU A 409 -8.28 10.40 21.33
N GLN A 410 -8.33 10.77 20.05
CA GLN A 410 -7.23 10.56 19.10
C GLN A 410 -5.93 11.23 19.55
N LYS A 411 -6.02 12.49 20.00
CA LYS A 411 -4.85 13.24 20.52
C LYS A 411 -4.28 12.61 21.79
N LYS A 412 -5.14 12.09 22.69
CA LYS A 412 -4.70 11.34 23.87
C LYS A 412 -4.01 10.04 23.49
N ALA A 413 -4.56 9.27 22.56
CA ALA A 413 -3.92 8.06 22.04
C ALA A 413 -2.52 8.35 21.49
N ARG A 414 -2.39 9.39 20.64
CA ARG A 414 -1.09 9.84 20.11
C ARG A 414 -0.09 10.14 21.23
N ALA A 415 -0.53 10.81 22.30
CA ALA A 415 0.34 11.16 23.42
C ALA A 415 0.87 9.94 24.20
N PHE A 416 0.30 8.75 24.03
CA PHE A 416 0.86 7.50 24.58
C PHE A 416 1.90 6.84 23.67
N LEU A 417 2.03 7.28 22.42
CA LEU A 417 2.93 6.72 21.41
C LEU A 417 4.19 7.55 21.20
N VAL A 418 4.09 8.88 21.34
CA VAL A 418 5.18 9.83 21.08
C VAL A 418 5.11 11.00 22.06
N GLU A 419 6.26 11.61 22.37
CA GLU A 419 6.37 12.82 23.22
C GLU A 419 5.87 14.10 22.55
#